data_AF-A0A9D9CBE4-F1
#
_entry.id   AF-A0A9D9CBE4-F1
#
_cell.length_a   1.000
_cell.length_b   1.000
_cell.length_c   1.000
_cell.angle_alpha   90.00
_cell.angle_beta   90.00
_cell.angle_gamma   90.00
#
_symmetry.space_group_name_H-M   'P 1'
#
loop_
_entity.id
_entity.type
_entity.pdbx_description
1 polymer ?
#
loop_
_entity_poly.entity_id
_entity_poly.type
_entity_poly.pdbx_seq_one_letter_code
_entity_poly.pdbx_strand_id
1 'polypeptide(L)' 'MEKSQTEAKKNLAQMTTGSRCMIAKVHGHGGFRHRLQEMGFVKGQEV' A
#
# COMPACT_ATOMS: atom_id res chain seq x y z
N MET A 1 6.34 26.18 -7.74
CA MET A 1 6.32 24.72 -7.92
C MET A 1 6.41 24.10 -6.54
N GLU A 2 5.31 23.72 -5.92
CA GLU A 2 5.35 22.82 -4.78
C GLU A 2 4.03 22.07 -4.76
N LYS A 3 4.09 20.77 -5.06
CA LYS A 3 2.90 19.94 -5.14
C LYS A 3 2.42 19.72 -3.70
N SER A 4 1.38 20.43 -3.28
CA SER A 4 0.55 20.03 -2.13
C SER A 4 -0.15 18.73 -2.50
N GLN A 5 0.55 17.62 -2.33
CA GLN A 5 -0.01 16.29 -2.52
C GLN A 5 -0.89 15.97 -1.33
N THR A 6 -2.15 16.35 -1.40
CA THR A 6 -3.20 15.53 -0.79
C THR A 6 -3.33 14.30 -1.69
N GLU A 7 -2.44 13.33 -1.52
CA GLU A 7 -2.49 12.09 -2.31
C GLU A 7 -3.85 11.44 -2.12
N ALA A 8 -4.58 11.27 -3.23
CA ALA A 8 -5.82 10.52 -3.25
C ALA A 8 -5.53 9.11 -2.73
N LYS A 9 -6.02 8.83 -1.54
CA LYS A 9 -5.83 7.57 -0.82
C LYS A 9 -6.46 6.43 -1.62
N LYS A 10 -5.70 5.84 -2.54
CA LYS A 10 -6.17 4.77 -3.43
C LYS A 10 -5.98 3.43 -2.74
N ASN A 11 -7.09 2.73 -2.49
CA ASN A 11 -7.05 1.39 -1.93
C ASN A 11 -6.70 0.37 -3.01
N LEU A 12 -6.05 -0.74 -2.64
CA LEU A 12 -5.69 -1.82 -3.59
C LEU A 12 -6.90 -2.32 -4.39
N ALA A 13 -8.08 -2.40 -3.77
CA ALA A 13 -9.32 -2.82 -4.41
C ALA A 13 -9.80 -1.92 -5.57
N GLN A 14 -9.27 -0.70 -5.67
CA GLN A 14 -9.59 0.27 -6.72
C GLN A 14 -8.50 0.36 -7.80
N MET A 15 -7.51 -0.53 -7.75
CA MET A 15 -6.43 -0.57 -8.73
C MET A 15 -6.77 -1.46 -9.92
N THR A 16 -6.34 -1.04 -11.10
CA THR A 16 -6.41 -1.89 -12.30
C THR A 16 -5.43 -3.03 -12.17
N THR A 17 -5.88 -4.27 -12.41
CA THR A 17 -5.02 -5.46 -12.38
C THR A 17 -3.79 -5.29 -13.28
N GLY A 18 -2.63 -5.74 -12.79
CA GLY A 18 -1.35 -5.60 -13.49
C GLY A 18 -0.65 -4.25 -13.27
N SER A 19 -1.28 -3.32 -12.55
CA SER A 19 -0.63 -2.06 -12.15
C SER A 19 0.31 -2.29 -10.97
N ARG A 20 1.42 -1.54 -10.95
CA ARG A 20 2.36 -1.50 -9.82
C ARG A 20 2.07 -0.32 -8.91
N CYS A 21 2.38 -0.44 -7.62
CA CYS A 21 2.30 0.67 -6.67
C CYS A 21 3.30 0.56 -5.52
N MET A 22 3.52 1.68 -4.86
CA MET A 22 4.24 1.72 -3.58
C MET A 22 3.26 1.54 -2.43
N ILE A 23 3.60 0.64 -1.51
CA ILE A 23 2.80 0.45 -0.30
C ILE A 23 2.96 1.68 0.60
N ALA A 24 1.89 2.44 0.79
CA ALA A 24 1.87 3.55 1.74
C ALA A 24 1.55 3.09 3.18
N LYS A 25 0.61 2.14 3.33
CA LYS A 25 0.16 1.62 4.62
C LYS A 25 -0.57 0.28 4.44
N VAL A 26 -0.32 -0.65 5.36
CA VAL A 26 -1.10 -1.90 5.49
C VAL A 26 -2.07 -1.78 6.66
N HIS A 27 -3.35 -2.06 6.37
CA HIS A 27 -4.43 -2.09 7.36
C HIS A 27 -4.78 -3.54 7.72
N GLY A 28 -5.28 -3.76 8.94
CA GLY A 28 -5.64 -5.09 9.46
C GLY A 28 -5.20 -5.30 10.90
N HIS A 29 -5.75 -6.32 11.56
CA HIS A 29 -5.46 -6.65 12.95
C HIS A 29 -4.86 -8.07 13.10
N GLY A 30 -4.04 -8.26 14.13
CA GLY A 30 -3.49 -9.55 14.52
C GLY A 30 -2.67 -10.26 13.42
N GLY A 31 -2.90 -11.57 13.27
CA GLY A 31 -2.11 -12.44 12.41
C GLY A 31 -2.10 -12.05 10.93
N PHE A 32 -3.16 -11.42 10.41
CA PHE A 32 -3.19 -10.96 9.02
C PHE A 32 -2.11 -9.92 8.73
N ARG A 33 -1.97 -8.93 9.62
CA ARG A 33 -0.95 -7.88 9.46
C ARG A 33 0.46 -8.45 9.61
N HIS A 34 0.67 -9.38 10.55
CA HIS A 34 1.97 -10.05 10.69
C HIS A 34 2.32 -10.84 9.44
N ARG A 35 1.38 -11.60 8.88
CA ARG A 35 1.62 -12.40 7.67
C ARG A 35 2.01 -11.53 6.48
N LEU A 36 1.32 -10.42 6.27
CA LEU A 36 1.66 -9.47 5.20
C LEU A 36 3.07 -8.88 5.39
N GLN A 37 3.46 -8.55 6.62
CA GLN A 37 4.81 -8.06 6.90
C GLN A 37 5.88 -9.13 6.63
N GLU A 38 5.66 -10.38 7.03
CA GLU A 38 6.56 -11.51 6.73
C GLU A 38 6.72 -11.75 5.23
N MET A 39 5.68 -11.49 4.45
CA MET A 39 5.71 -11.58 2.98
C MET A 39 6.36 -10.36 2.31
N GLY A 40 6.80 -9.36 3.07
CA GLY A 40 7.44 -8.16 2.54
C GLY A 40 6.47 -7.04 2.14
N PHE A 41 5.18 -7.16 2.46
CA PHE A 41 4.22 -6.06 2.26
C PHE A 41 4.40 -5.01 3.36
N VAL A 42 5.46 -4.21 3.26
CA VAL A 42 5.80 -3.14 4.19
C VAL A 42 5.85 -1.78 3.47
N LYS A 43 5.72 -0.70 4.23
CA LYS A 43 5.69 0.65 3.66
C LYS A 43 6.96 0.93 2.83
N GLY A 44 6.77 1.49 1.64
CA GLY A 44 7.85 1.86 0.72
C GLY A 44 8.37 0.70 -0.13
N GLN A 45 7.73 -0.46 -0.10
CA GLN A 45 7.99 -1.53 -1.07
C GLN A 45 7.07 -1.38 -2.28
N GLU A 46 7.62 -1.67 -3.46
CA GLU A 46 6.88 -1.74 -4.72
C GLU A 46 6.32 -3.14 -4.92
N VAL A 47 5.05 -3.23 -5.32
CA VAL A 47 4.34 -4.49 -5.63
C VAL A 47 3.49 -4.33 -6.88
#